data_AF-A0A2G4DK57-F1
#
_entry.id   AF-A0A2G4DK57-F1
#
_cell.length_a   1.000
_cell.length_b   1.000
_cell.length_c   1.000
_cell.angle_alpha   90.00
_cell.angle_beta   90.00
_cell.angle_gamma   90.00
#
_symmetry.space_group_name_H-M   'P 1'
#
loop_
_entity.id
_entity.type
_entity.pdbx_description
1 polymer ?
#
loop_
_entity_poly.entity_id
_entity_poly.type
_entity_poly.pdbx_seq_one_letter_code
_entity_poly.pdbx_strand_id
1 'polypeptide(L)'
;MRNQRSRFYAWNLGLPIAIALAIFVVFDLSSLDEVISNWLYDPNHEFPFGHNRLFENLTHRWPRIIPDLTGEAAIIGSLLSFLWPLLKPGRHDRLIRSLERLRIAPLLRFTARHRRDFLFIVVSFAVITGMIHFFKSHTSIYCPVETTLYGGTMEKKEWFENFSLFHEAGAGRCWPGGHASGGFTMVALYFVARRYQWRHARAILYASMILGAIYGTTRVL
;
A
#
# COMPACT_ATOMS: atom_id res chain seq x y z
N MET A 1 27.14 -20.15 0.24
CA MET A 1 25.70 -19.92 -0.04
C MET A 1 24.91 -19.37 1.16
N ARG A 2 25.08 -19.88 2.40
CA ARG A 2 24.36 -19.41 3.60
C ARG A 2 24.54 -17.91 3.90
N ASN A 3 25.73 -17.37 3.64
CA ASN A 3 26.06 -15.95 3.83
C ASN A 3 25.28 -15.01 2.88
N GLN A 4 25.12 -15.37 1.60
CA GLN A 4 24.40 -14.52 0.63
C GLN A 4 22.88 -14.45 0.90
N ARG A 5 22.25 -15.58 1.25
CA ARG A 5 20.82 -15.61 1.63
C ARG A 5 20.58 -14.85 2.93
N SER A 6 21.42 -15.06 3.95
CA SER A 6 21.32 -14.33 5.22
C SER A 6 21.48 -12.83 5.01
N ARG A 7 22.48 -12.39 4.23
CA ARG A 7 22.65 -10.98 3.85
C ARG A 7 21.42 -10.44 3.11
N PHE A 8 20.84 -11.20 2.19
CA PHE A 8 19.64 -10.77 1.47
C PHE A 8 18.49 -10.46 2.43
N TYR A 9 18.16 -11.39 3.34
CA TYR A 9 17.08 -11.18 4.30
C TYR A 9 17.42 -10.11 5.34
N ALA A 10 18.67 -10.01 5.79
CA ALA A 10 19.11 -8.94 6.68
C ALA A 10 18.84 -7.56 6.05
N TRP A 11 19.18 -7.36 4.77
CA TRP A 11 19.03 -6.06 4.10
C TRP A 11 17.61 -5.77 3.58
N ASN A 12 16.84 -6.78 3.19
CA ASN A 12 15.53 -6.57 2.54
C ASN A 12 14.33 -6.90 3.43
N LEU A 13 14.55 -7.47 4.62
CA LEU A 13 13.50 -7.79 5.58
C LEU A 13 13.87 -7.29 6.97
N GLY A 14 15.02 -7.71 7.50
CA GLY A 14 15.45 -7.37 8.86
C GLY A 14 15.63 -5.88 9.08
N LEU A 15 16.42 -5.21 8.24
CA LEU A 15 16.67 -3.79 8.34
C LEU A 15 15.39 -2.94 8.14
N PRO A 16 14.56 -3.16 7.10
CA PRO A 16 13.30 -2.43 6.97
C PRO A 16 12.36 -2.61 8.17
N ILE A 17 12.23 -3.83 8.71
CA ILE A 17 11.43 -4.07 9.92
C ILE A 17 12.00 -3.33 11.11
N ALA A 18 13.32 -3.38 11.33
CA ALA A 18 13.98 -2.67 12.43
C ALA A 18 13.77 -1.16 12.32
N ILE A 19 13.88 -0.59 11.12
CA ILE A 19 13.61 0.84 10.87
C ILE A 19 12.14 1.16 11.12
N ALA A 20 11.21 0.35 10.61
CA ALA A 20 9.77 0.57 10.81
C ALA A 20 9.39 0.50 12.29
N LEU A 21 9.93 -0.46 13.04
CA LEU A 21 9.72 -0.57 14.49
C LEU A 21 10.34 0.60 15.23
N ALA A 22 11.55 1.03 14.85
CA ALA A 22 12.18 2.20 15.47
C ALA A 22 11.36 3.47 15.23
N ILE A 23 10.89 3.70 13.99
CA ILE A 23 10.01 4.83 13.68
C ILE A 23 8.72 4.73 14.49
N PHE A 24 8.08 3.56 14.53
CA PHE A 24 6.85 3.35 15.29
C PHE A 24 7.05 3.68 16.77
N VAL A 25 8.06 3.11 17.42
CA VAL A 25 8.36 3.34 18.84
C VAL A 25 8.70 4.81 19.11
N VAL A 26 9.48 5.45 18.24
CA VAL A 26 9.81 6.87 18.38
C VAL A 26 8.55 7.74 18.32
N PHE A 27 7.66 7.50 17.36
CA PHE A 27 6.41 8.25 17.23
C PHE A 27 5.40 7.91 18.33
N ASP A 28 5.37 6.68 18.83
CA ASP A 28 4.43 6.21 19.86
C ASP A 28 4.84 6.69 21.27
N LEU A 29 6.14 6.77 21.55
CA LEU A 29 6.66 7.22 22.86
C LEU A 29 6.93 8.72 22.94
N SER A 30 6.69 9.48 21.87
CA SER A 30 6.92 10.92 21.83
C SER A 30 5.72 11.64 21.24
N SER A 31 5.60 12.94 21.51
CA SER A 31 4.58 13.80 20.91
C SER A 31 4.98 14.30 19.52
N LEU A 32 5.80 13.55 18.78
CA LEU A 32 6.29 13.97 17.47
C LEU A 32 5.16 14.07 16.44
N ASP A 33 4.17 13.19 16.54
CA ASP A 33 2.94 13.25 15.76
C ASP A 33 2.18 14.57 15.97
N GLU A 34 2.04 15.00 17.22
CA GLU A 34 1.41 16.28 17.59
C GLU A 34 2.25 17.48 17.13
N VAL A 35 3.58 17.46 17.34
CA VAL A 35 4.47 18.55 16.91
C VAL A 35 4.42 18.73 15.40
N ILE A 36 4.48 17.63 14.64
CA ILE A 36 4.38 17.67 13.18
C ILE A 36 2.98 18.14 12.75
N SER A 37 1.93 17.69 13.43
CA SER A 37 0.55 18.11 13.13
C SER A 37 0.37 19.61 13.42
N ASN A 38 0.89 20.13 14.53
CA ASN A 38 0.83 21.55 14.90
C ASN A 38 1.53 22.47 13.88
N TRP A 39 2.51 21.98 13.12
CA TRP A 39 3.13 22.74 12.03
C TRP A 39 2.22 22.87 10.80
N LEU A 40 1.21 22.01 10.70
CA LEU A 40 0.29 21.93 9.55
C LEU A 40 -1.06 22.62 9.82
N TYR A 41 -1.39 22.91 11.08
CA TYR A 41 -2.57 23.69 11.46
C TYR A 41 -2.18 25.15 11.75
N ASP A 42 -3.06 26.09 11.39
CA ASP A 42 -2.91 27.52 11.71
C ASP A 42 -3.19 27.75 13.21
N PRO A 43 -2.82 28.91 13.82
CA PRO A 43 -3.14 29.20 15.23
C PRO A 43 -4.63 29.16 15.57
N ASN A 44 -5.50 29.26 14.56
CA ASN A 44 -6.96 29.10 14.69
C ASN A 44 -7.42 27.64 14.65
N HIS A 45 -6.50 26.68 14.64
CA HIS A 45 -6.74 25.23 14.51
C HIS A 45 -7.45 24.83 13.19
N GLU A 46 -7.41 25.70 12.18
CA GLU A 46 -7.88 25.39 10.85
C GLU A 46 -6.72 24.88 9.97
N PHE A 47 -6.99 23.88 9.14
CA PHE A 47 -6.01 23.35 8.20
C PHE A 47 -5.92 24.27 6.96
N PRO A 48 -4.80 24.99 6.71
CA PRO A 48 -4.70 26.04 5.70
C PRO A 48 -4.99 25.58 4.26
N PHE A 49 -4.76 24.30 3.96
CA PHE A 49 -4.95 23.73 2.62
C PHE A 49 -6.28 22.99 2.45
N GLY A 50 -7.18 23.02 3.44
CA GLY A 50 -8.43 22.24 3.42
C GLY A 50 -9.36 22.59 2.26
N HIS A 51 -9.29 23.83 1.76
CA HIS A 51 -10.12 24.32 0.66
C HIS A 51 -9.39 24.36 -0.70
N ASN A 52 -8.11 23.97 -0.76
CA ASN A 52 -7.35 24.03 -2.00
C ASN A 52 -7.62 22.78 -2.86
N ARG A 53 -8.37 22.97 -3.95
CA ARG A 53 -8.69 21.91 -4.93
C ARG A 53 -7.48 21.19 -5.52
N LEU A 54 -6.32 21.85 -5.64
CA LEU A 54 -5.09 21.20 -6.11
C LEU A 54 -4.56 20.24 -5.05
N PHE A 55 -4.54 20.67 -3.78
CA PHE A 55 -4.13 19.83 -2.67
C PHE A 55 -5.07 18.63 -2.51
N GLU A 56 -6.38 18.85 -2.50
CA GLU A 56 -7.39 17.79 -2.43
C GLU A 56 -7.26 16.80 -3.60
N ASN A 57 -7.13 17.27 -4.84
CA ASN A 57 -6.94 16.35 -5.97
C ASN A 57 -5.64 15.54 -5.83
N LEU A 58 -4.53 16.20 -5.53
CA LEU A 58 -3.21 15.57 -5.42
C LEU A 58 -3.12 14.58 -4.25
N THR A 59 -3.88 14.79 -3.17
CA THR A 59 -3.83 13.98 -1.95
C THR A 59 -4.95 12.94 -1.83
N HIS A 60 -6.13 13.21 -2.39
CA HIS A 60 -7.27 12.27 -2.33
C HIS A 60 -7.49 11.48 -3.61
N ARG A 61 -7.35 12.10 -4.80
CA ARG A 61 -7.85 11.53 -6.06
C ARG A 61 -6.77 10.80 -6.84
N TRP A 62 -5.67 11.49 -7.11
CA TRP A 62 -4.53 10.94 -7.85
C TRP A 62 -3.81 9.81 -7.09
N PRO A 63 -3.73 9.85 -5.75
CA PRO A 63 -3.01 8.83 -4.99
C PRO A 63 -3.56 7.43 -5.09
N ARG A 64 -4.86 7.30 -5.30
CA ARG A 64 -5.53 6.00 -5.36
C ARG A 64 -5.34 5.31 -6.71
N ILE A 65 -5.18 6.10 -7.78
CA ILE A 65 -5.12 5.58 -9.16
C ILE A 65 -3.94 4.63 -9.36
N ILE A 66 -2.74 4.97 -8.86
CA ILE A 66 -1.54 4.17 -9.12
C ILE A 66 -1.63 2.81 -8.42
N PRO A 67 -1.93 2.74 -7.10
CA PRO A 67 -2.07 1.46 -6.43
C PRO A 67 -3.25 0.63 -6.91
N ASP A 68 -4.40 1.26 -7.14
CA ASP A 68 -5.62 0.55 -7.56
C ASP A 68 -5.43 -0.06 -8.95
N LEU A 69 -4.92 0.72 -9.91
CA LEU A 69 -4.63 0.22 -11.26
C LEU A 69 -3.60 -0.92 -11.23
N THR A 70 -2.57 -0.80 -10.40
CA THR A 70 -1.54 -1.85 -10.24
C THR A 70 -2.15 -3.13 -9.67
N GLY A 71 -3.00 -3.00 -8.65
CA GLY A 71 -3.70 -4.11 -8.04
C GLY A 71 -4.66 -4.80 -9.01
N GLU A 72 -5.49 -4.04 -9.71
CA GLU A 72 -6.42 -4.54 -10.73
C GLU A 72 -5.69 -5.25 -11.87
N ALA A 73 -4.64 -4.64 -12.41
CA ALA A 73 -3.81 -5.26 -13.45
C ALA A 73 -3.17 -6.56 -12.96
N ALA A 74 -2.74 -6.62 -11.69
CA ALA A 74 -2.19 -7.83 -11.10
C ALA A 74 -3.24 -8.93 -10.89
N ILE A 75 -4.46 -8.57 -10.49
CA ILE A 75 -5.59 -9.51 -10.39
C ILE A 75 -5.92 -10.09 -11.77
N ILE A 76 -6.11 -9.23 -12.77
CA ILE A 76 -6.39 -9.64 -14.15
C ILE A 76 -5.25 -10.53 -14.67
N GLY A 77 -4.00 -10.10 -14.52
CA GLY A 77 -2.82 -10.88 -14.92
C GLY A 77 -2.74 -12.24 -14.22
N SER A 78 -3.06 -12.29 -12.93
CA SER A 78 -3.12 -13.54 -12.15
C SER A 78 -4.20 -14.49 -12.68
N LEU A 79 -5.42 -14.00 -12.92
CA LEU A 79 -6.51 -14.81 -13.47
C LEU A 79 -6.19 -15.31 -14.88
N LEU A 80 -5.70 -14.45 -15.77
CA LEU A 80 -5.31 -14.80 -17.13
C LEU A 80 -4.15 -15.82 -17.17
N SER A 81 -3.28 -15.80 -16.16
CA SER A 81 -2.11 -16.71 -16.11
C SER A 81 -2.49 -18.20 -16.07
N PHE A 82 -3.70 -18.52 -15.63
CA PHE A 82 -4.22 -19.90 -15.59
C PHE A 82 -4.83 -20.35 -16.93
N LEU A 83 -5.18 -19.42 -17.82
CA LEU A 83 -5.85 -19.78 -19.07
C LEU A 83 -4.90 -20.48 -20.05
N TRP A 84 -3.65 -20.03 -20.18
CA TRP A 84 -2.70 -20.62 -21.14
C TRP A 84 -2.34 -22.08 -20.83
N PRO A 85 -2.00 -22.47 -19.58
CA PRO A 85 -1.71 -23.87 -19.23
C PRO A 85 -2.90 -24.84 -19.43
N LEU A 86 -4.13 -24.33 -19.43
CA LEU A 86 -5.33 -25.15 -19.67
C LEU A 86 -5.51 -25.49 -21.17
N LEU A 87 -4.88 -24.73 -22.07
CA LEU A 87 -4.95 -24.95 -23.51
C LEU A 87 -3.99 -26.07 -23.94
N LYS A 88 -4.49 -27.32 -23.92
CA LYS A 88 -3.74 -28.48 -24.42
C LYS A 88 -3.66 -28.51 -25.97
N PRO A 89 -2.45 -28.61 -26.56
CA PRO A 89 -2.28 -28.89 -27.99
C PRO A 89 -2.99 -30.20 -28.38
N GLY A 90 -3.70 -30.22 -29.51
CA GLY A 90 -4.49 -31.36 -30.00
C GLY A 90 -5.97 -31.34 -29.62
N ARG A 91 -6.35 -30.72 -28.48
CA ARG A 91 -7.77 -30.56 -28.08
C ARG A 91 -8.34 -29.19 -28.45
N HIS A 92 -7.50 -28.15 -28.48
CA HIS A 92 -7.93 -26.76 -28.63
C HIS A 92 -7.30 -26.04 -29.84
N ASP A 93 -6.91 -26.78 -30.89
CA ASP A 93 -6.14 -26.22 -32.02
C ASP A 93 -6.89 -25.14 -32.81
N ARG A 94 -8.23 -25.16 -32.85
CA ARG A 94 -9.02 -24.06 -33.44
C ARG A 94 -8.94 -22.80 -32.59
N LEU A 95 -9.03 -22.95 -31.27
CA LEU A 95 -9.01 -21.85 -30.32
C LEU A 95 -7.62 -21.20 -30.26
N ILE A 96 -6.55 -22.01 -30.23
CA ILE A 96 -5.16 -21.53 -30.26
C ILE A 96 -4.91 -20.72 -31.54
N ARG A 97 -5.35 -21.20 -32.71
CA ARG A 97 -5.25 -20.46 -33.98
C ARG A 97 -6.02 -19.13 -33.95
N SER A 98 -7.22 -19.09 -33.37
CA SER A 98 -7.97 -17.84 -33.22
C SER A 98 -7.26 -16.85 -32.28
N LEU A 99 -6.70 -17.33 -31.15
CA LEU A 99 -5.95 -16.50 -30.20
C LEU A 99 -4.66 -15.94 -30.82
N GLU A 100 -4.01 -16.68 -31.70
CA GLU A 100 -2.85 -16.21 -32.47
C GLU A 100 -3.25 -15.14 -33.49
N ARG A 101 -4.38 -15.32 -34.21
CA ARG A 101 -4.91 -14.28 -35.12
C ARG A 101 -5.24 -12.98 -34.41
N LEU A 102 -5.86 -13.06 -33.23
CA LEU A 102 -6.24 -11.90 -32.42
C LEU A 102 -5.05 -11.28 -31.65
N ARG A 103 -3.84 -11.84 -31.78
CA ARG A 103 -2.64 -11.44 -31.02
C ARG A 103 -2.81 -11.50 -29.49
N ILE A 104 -3.73 -12.32 -28.99
CA ILE A 104 -3.97 -12.53 -27.55
C ILE A 104 -3.01 -13.60 -26.99
N ALA A 105 -2.59 -14.56 -27.83
CA ALA A 105 -1.64 -15.60 -27.47
C ALA A 105 -0.33 -15.09 -26.79
N PRO A 106 0.38 -14.06 -27.28
CA PRO A 106 1.57 -13.56 -26.61
C PRO A 106 1.27 -12.99 -25.22
N LEU A 107 0.12 -12.33 -25.03
CA LEU A 107 -0.30 -11.81 -23.72
C LEU A 107 -0.58 -12.95 -22.74
N LEU A 108 -1.30 -13.99 -23.15
CA LEU A 108 -1.57 -15.16 -22.31
C LEU A 108 -0.30 -15.96 -21.96
N ARG A 109 0.64 -16.08 -22.90
CA ARG A 109 1.97 -16.67 -22.62
C ARG A 109 2.76 -15.83 -21.63
N PHE A 110 2.71 -14.50 -21.77
CA PHE A 110 3.37 -13.57 -20.85
C PHE A 110 2.79 -13.68 -19.44
N THR A 111 1.46 -13.66 -19.29
CA THR A 111 0.81 -13.76 -17.99
C THR A 111 1.07 -15.10 -17.33
N ALA A 112 1.04 -16.20 -18.08
CA ALA A 112 1.39 -17.53 -17.57
C ALA A 112 2.84 -17.62 -17.09
N ARG A 113 3.79 -16.98 -17.81
CA ARG A 113 5.21 -16.94 -17.41
C ARG A 113 5.44 -16.15 -16.13
N HIS A 114 4.73 -15.03 -15.95
CA HIS A 114 4.85 -14.13 -14.80
C HIS A 114 3.83 -14.41 -13.69
N ARG A 115 3.19 -15.59 -13.71
CA ARG A 115 2.14 -15.99 -12.74
C ARG A 115 2.54 -15.74 -11.29
N ARG A 116 3.77 -16.10 -10.92
CA ARG A 116 4.26 -15.95 -9.54
C ARG A 116 4.40 -14.48 -9.13
N ASP A 117 4.69 -13.59 -10.07
CA ASP A 117 4.88 -12.16 -9.81
C ASP A 117 3.53 -11.48 -9.59
N PHE A 118 2.53 -11.81 -10.44
CA PHE A 118 1.16 -11.34 -10.25
C PHE A 118 0.56 -11.84 -8.93
N LEU A 119 0.71 -13.13 -8.62
CA LEU A 119 0.26 -13.68 -7.34
C LEU A 119 0.95 -13.01 -6.14
N PHE A 120 2.25 -12.74 -6.25
CA PHE A 120 2.99 -12.05 -5.20
C PHE A 120 2.43 -10.64 -4.94
N ILE A 121 2.14 -9.86 -5.99
CA ILE A 121 1.55 -8.53 -5.85
C ILE A 121 0.15 -8.63 -5.22
N VAL A 122 -0.71 -9.51 -5.75
CA VAL A 122 -2.08 -9.71 -5.24
C VAL A 122 -2.09 -10.09 -3.77
N VAL A 123 -1.26 -11.07 -3.37
CA VAL A 123 -1.17 -11.50 -1.97
C VAL A 123 -0.61 -10.39 -1.10
N SER A 124 0.43 -9.67 -1.54
CA SER A 124 1.01 -8.56 -0.77
C SER A 124 -0.01 -7.46 -0.53
N PHE A 125 -0.78 -7.07 -1.56
CA PHE A 125 -1.80 -6.03 -1.44
C PHE A 125 -2.97 -6.49 -0.58
N ALA A 126 -3.43 -7.73 -0.76
CA ALA A 126 -4.51 -8.29 0.05
C ALA A 126 -4.14 -8.35 1.53
N VAL A 127 -2.92 -8.76 1.87
CA VAL A 127 -2.43 -8.78 3.26
C VAL A 127 -2.39 -7.37 3.83
N ILE A 128 -1.79 -6.40 3.11
CA ILE A 128 -1.66 -5.03 3.60
C ILE A 128 -3.04 -4.37 3.75
N THR A 129 -3.89 -4.43 2.73
CA THR A 129 -5.25 -3.87 2.77
C THR A 129 -6.10 -4.51 3.85
N GLY A 130 -6.00 -5.84 4.01
CA GLY A 130 -6.67 -6.58 5.06
C GLY A 130 -6.24 -6.12 6.45
N MET A 131 -4.93 -5.99 6.69
CA MET A 131 -4.40 -5.48 7.96
C MET A 131 -4.85 -4.05 8.26
N ILE A 132 -4.83 -3.14 7.28
CA ILE A 132 -5.28 -1.75 7.47
C ILE A 132 -6.76 -1.71 7.80
N HIS A 133 -7.58 -2.44 7.04
CA HIS A 133 -9.02 -2.49 7.27
C HIS A 133 -9.33 -3.03 8.67
N PHE A 134 -8.64 -4.10 9.06
CA PHE A 134 -8.75 -4.69 10.38
C PHE A 134 -8.37 -3.69 11.48
N PHE A 135 -7.18 -3.09 11.45
CA PHE A 135 -6.78 -2.18 12.51
C PHE A 135 -7.66 -0.93 12.58
N LYS A 136 -8.08 -0.38 11.44
CA LYS A 136 -9.01 0.76 11.42
C LYS A 136 -10.32 0.47 12.14
N SER A 137 -10.89 -0.72 11.95
CA SER A 137 -12.15 -1.08 12.61
C SER A 137 -12.00 -1.43 14.08
N HIS A 138 -10.81 -1.87 14.49
CA HIS A 138 -10.56 -2.43 15.82
C HIS A 138 -9.85 -1.48 16.78
N THR A 139 -9.29 -0.35 16.32
CA THR A 139 -8.73 0.71 17.21
C THR A 139 -9.62 1.94 17.33
N SER A 140 -10.47 2.22 16.34
CA SER A 140 -11.38 3.37 16.32
C SER A 140 -10.72 4.73 16.64
N ILE A 141 -9.57 5.01 16.02
CA ILE A 141 -8.87 6.29 16.17
C ILE A 141 -9.47 7.34 15.23
N TYR A 142 -9.82 8.50 15.81
CA TYR A 142 -10.36 9.66 15.11
C TYR A 142 -9.26 10.44 14.39
N CYS A 143 -9.62 11.16 13.32
CA CYS A 143 -8.65 12.00 12.64
C CYS A 143 -8.33 13.26 13.45
N PRO A 144 -7.14 13.86 13.29
CA PRO A 144 -6.74 15.02 14.08
C PRO A 144 -7.80 16.14 14.08
N VAL A 145 -8.37 16.48 12.93
CA VAL A 145 -9.44 17.50 12.80
C VAL A 145 -10.72 17.18 13.60
N GLU A 146 -11.00 15.90 13.87
CA GLU A 146 -12.16 15.48 14.66
C GLU A 146 -11.88 15.51 16.17
N THR A 147 -10.60 15.67 16.55
CA THR A 147 -10.20 15.66 17.96
C THR A 147 -10.33 17.03 18.62
N THR A 148 -10.55 17.04 19.94
CA THR A 148 -10.60 18.27 20.75
C THR A 148 -9.32 19.09 20.69
N LEU A 149 -8.19 18.51 20.29
CA LEU A 149 -6.92 19.22 20.11
C LEU A 149 -6.95 20.20 18.93
N TYR A 150 -7.75 19.92 17.91
CA TYR A 150 -7.84 20.74 16.68
C TYR A 150 -9.26 21.27 16.42
N GLY A 151 -10.05 21.48 17.48
CA GLY A 151 -11.39 22.09 17.40
C GLY A 151 -12.54 21.12 17.12
N GLY A 152 -12.27 19.81 17.10
CA GLY A 152 -13.29 18.76 17.02
C GLY A 152 -13.93 18.43 18.37
N THR A 153 -14.83 17.43 18.37
CA THR A 153 -15.62 17.03 19.56
C THR A 153 -15.14 15.74 20.21
N MET A 154 -14.25 14.99 19.56
CA MET A 154 -13.81 13.68 20.03
C MET A 154 -12.52 13.78 20.84
N GLU A 155 -12.39 13.04 21.93
CA GLU A 155 -11.15 13.02 22.70
C GLU A 155 -10.03 12.33 21.90
N LYS A 156 -8.80 12.87 21.96
CA LYS A 156 -7.61 12.18 21.44
C LYS A 156 -7.42 10.90 22.26
N LYS A 157 -7.32 9.76 21.57
CA LYS A 157 -7.03 8.46 22.18
C LYS A 157 -5.82 7.85 21.52
N GLU A 158 -5.07 7.08 22.30
CA GLU A 158 -3.97 6.28 21.78
C GLU A 158 -4.50 4.99 21.15
N TRP A 159 -3.78 4.46 20.15
CA TRP A 159 -4.23 3.35 19.31
C TRP A 159 -4.58 2.06 20.08
N PHE A 160 -3.98 1.87 21.26
CA PHE A 160 -4.19 0.71 22.12
C PHE A 160 -5.35 0.87 23.10
N GLU A 161 -5.77 2.10 23.44
CA GLU A 161 -6.75 2.35 24.51
C GLU A 161 -8.14 1.80 24.18
N ASN A 162 -8.50 1.81 22.90
CA ASN A 162 -9.76 1.30 22.41
C ASN A 162 -9.57 0.06 21.51
N PHE A 163 -8.41 -0.60 21.60
CA PHE A 163 -8.17 -1.79 20.81
C PHE A 163 -9.02 -2.96 21.31
N SER A 164 -9.86 -3.50 20.44
CA SER A 164 -10.60 -4.74 20.69
C SER A 164 -10.33 -5.74 19.58
N LEU A 165 -10.11 -7.01 19.90
CA LEU A 165 -9.69 -8.00 18.89
C LEU A 165 -10.87 -8.58 18.09
N PHE A 166 -12.07 -8.60 18.70
CA PHE A 166 -13.22 -9.36 18.20
C PHE A 166 -14.45 -8.51 17.91
N HIS A 167 -14.39 -7.20 18.16
CA HIS A 167 -15.52 -6.29 17.97
C HIS A 167 -15.06 -5.00 17.30
N GLU A 168 -15.98 -4.29 16.66
CA GLU A 168 -15.66 -2.95 16.18
C GLU A 168 -15.58 -1.98 17.37
N ALA A 169 -14.46 -1.27 17.47
CA ALA A 169 -14.17 -0.39 18.60
C ALA A 169 -14.94 0.95 18.55
N GLY A 170 -15.49 1.30 17.39
CA GLY A 170 -16.23 2.56 17.18
C GLY A 170 -16.14 3.11 15.75
N ALA A 171 -16.49 4.40 15.62
CA ALA A 171 -16.63 5.09 14.34
C ALA A 171 -15.32 5.67 13.79
N GLY A 172 -14.28 5.82 14.61
CA GLY A 172 -12.97 6.32 14.15
C GLY A 172 -12.34 5.37 13.13
N ARG A 173 -11.78 5.90 12.03
CA ARG A 173 -11.14 5.09 10.96
C ARG A 173 -9.84 5.72 10.44
N CYS A 174 -9.19 6.55 11.25
CA CYS A 174 -8.06 7.35 10.81
C CYS A 174 -6.73 6.59 10.84
N TRP A 175 -6.51 5.76 11.87
CA TRP A 175 -5.31 4.95 12.05
C TRP A 175 -5.59 3.45 11.80
N PRO A 176 -4.71 2.73 11.08
CA PRO A 176 -3.53 3.20 10.35
C PRO A 176 -3.90 3.94 9.04
N GLY A 177 -2.96 4.75 8.54
CA GLY A 177 -3.17 5.59 7.35
C GLY A 177 -3.35 4.80 6.05
N GLY A 178 -4.60 4.74 5.56
CA GLY A 178 -4.93 3.99 4.33
C GLY A 178 -4.25 4.52 3.05
N HIS A 179 -4.18 5.85 2.89
CA HIS A 179 -3.52 6.47 1.73
C HIS A 179 -2.01 6.21 1.74
N ALA A 180 -1.34 6.48 2.87
CA ALA A 180 0.09 6.20 3.06
C ALA A 180 0.43 4.75 2.70
N SER A 181 -0.35 3.82 3.22
CA SER A 181 -0.14 2.40 3.00
C SER A 181 -0.33 2.00 1.54
N GLY A 182 -1.29 2.60 0.82
CA GLY A 182 -1.45 2.41 -0.62
C GLY A 182 -0.21 2.82 -1.43
N GLY A 183 0.51 3.87 -1.02
CA GLY A 183 1.79 4.24 -1.63
C GLY A 183 2.89 3.24 -1.30
N PHE A 184 2.99 2.81 -0.04
CA PHE A 184 4.02 1.85 0.40
C PHE A 184 3.81 0.44 -0.15
N THR A 185 2.60 0.02 -0.51
CA THR A 185 2.37 -1.30 -1.14
C THR A 185 3.12 -1.43 -2.47
N MET A 186 3.45 -0.32 -3.14
CA MET A 186 4.25 -0.32 -4.38
C MET A 186 5.65 -0.89 -4.22
N VAL A 187 6.16 -1.01 -2.98
CA VAL A 187 7.41 -1.73 -2.69
C VAL A 187 7.36 -3.19 -3.18
N ALA A 188 6.17 -3.79 -3.34
CA ALA A 188 6.02 -5.09 -3.99
C ALA A 188 6.63 -5.11 -5.41
N LEU A 189 6.48 -4.02 -6.19
CA LEU A 189 7.04 -3.91 -7.53
C LEU A 189 8.57 -3.89 -7.52
N TYR A 190 9.19 -3.33 -6.46
CA TYR A 190 10.63 -3.40 -6.28
C TYR A 190 11.13 -4.85 -6.21
N PHE A 191 10.44 -5.72 -5.48
CA PHE A 191 10.81 -7.14 -5.39
C PHE A 191 10.65 -7.88 -6.71
N VAL A 192 9.61 -7.56 -7.49
CA VAL A 192 9.44 -8.07 -8.86
C VAL A 192 10.60 -7.59 -9.75
N ALA A 193 10.90 -6.29 -9.75
CA ALA A 193 12.00 -5.73 -10.55
C ALA A 193 13.37 -6.31 -10.16
N ARG A 194 13.61 -6.54 -8.87
CA ARG A 194 14.81 -7.20 -8.34
C ARG A 194 14.93 -8.64 -8.84
N ARG A 195 13.83 -9.39 -8.89
CA ARG A 195 13.83 -10.77 -9.38
C ARG A 195 14.35 -10.86 -10.82
N TYR A 196 14.00 -9.88 -11.65
CA TYR A 196 14.43 -9.79 -13.05
C TYR A 196 15.71 -8.98 -13.27
N GLN A 197 16.42 -8.61 -12.20
CA GLN A 197 17.67 -7.83 -12.24
C GLN A 197 17.55 -6.52 -13.04
N TRP A 198 16.39 -5.86 -12.96
CA TRP A 198 16.19 -4.59 -13.66
C TRP A 198 17.14 -3.51 -13.13
N ARG A 199 17.82 -2.80 -14.05
CA ARG A 199 18.76 -1.69 -13.75
C ARG A 199 18.17 -0.64 -12.79
N HIS A 200 16.86 -0.42 -12.86
CA HIS A 200 16.17 0.66 -12.14
C HIS A 200 15.38 0.16 -10.93
N ALA A 201 15.63 -1.07 -10.46
CA ALA A 201 14.90 -1.61 -9.31
C ALA A 201 14.99 -0.67 -8.08
N ARG A 202 16.16 -0.11 -7.80
CA ARG A 202 16.32 0.86 -6.70
C ARG A 202 15.52 2.15 -6.90
N ALA A 203 15.34 2.60 -8.15
CA ALA A 203 14.50 3.76 -8.43
C ALA A 203 13.03 3.48 -8.11
N ILE A 204 12.54 2.26 -8.39
CA ILE A 204 11.18 1.83 -8.01
C ILE A 204 11.00 1.84 -6.49
N LEU A 205 12.01 1.38 -5.74
CA LEU A 205 11.99 1.45 -4.28
C LEU A 205 11.87 2.89 -3.78
N TYR A 206 12.76 3.78 -4.23
CA TYR A 206 12.72 5.18 -3.80
C TYR A 206 11.43 5.88 -4.22
N ALA A 207 10.95 5.63 -5.44
CA ALA A 207 9.67 6.15 -5.90
C ALA A 207 8.51 5.68 -5.00
N SER A 208 8.47 4.39 -4.63
CA SER A 208 7.45 3.84 -3.73
C SER A 208 7.50 4.46 -2.34
N MET A 209 8.70 4.69 -1.80
CA MET A 209 8.88 5.33 -0.48
C MET A 209 8.44 6.79 -0.49
N ILE A 210 8.82 7.55 -1.53
CA ILE A 210 8.40 8.94 -1.72
C ILE A 210 6.88 9.00 -1.88
N LEU A 211 6.30 8.09 -2.67
CA LEU A 211 4.87 7.99 -2.88
C LEU A 211 4.12 7.77 -1.55
N GLY A 212 4.55 6.78 -0.76
CA GLY A 212 3.97 6.50 0.56
C GLY A 212 4.10 7.67 1.53
N ALA A 213 5.24 8.36 1.54
CA ALA A 213 5.46 9.54 2.38
C ALA A 213 4.55 10.72 1.99
N ILE A 214 4.45 11.02 0.69
CA ILE A 214 3.53 12.05 0.17
C ILE A 214 2.08 11.68 0.50
N TYR A 215 1.70 10.41 0.39
CA TYR A 215 0.33 9.97 0.72
C TYR A 215 0.07 9.96 2.24
N GLY A 216 1.13 9.97 3.06
CA GLY A 216 1.05 10.12 4.51
C GLY A 216 0.59 11.50 4.95
N THR A 217 0.99 12.56 4.25
CA THR A 217 0.63 13.95 4.62
C THR A 217 -0.88 14.21 4.48
N THR A 218 -1.58 13.38 3.72
CA THR A 218 -3.04 13.43 3.50
C THR A 218 -3.86 13.09 4.74
N ARG A 219 -3.21 12.61 5.82
CA ARG A 219 -3.85 12.21 7.08
C ARG A 219 -3.83 13.29 8.16
N VAL A 220 -3.27 14.45 7.83
CA VAL A 220 -3.35 15.67 8.65
C VAL A 220 -4.57 16.52 8.25
N LEU A 221 -5.33 16.06 7.25
CA LEU A 221 -6.66 16.56 6.91
C LEU A 221 -7.73 15.93 7.80
#